data_AF-A0A8S3UHZ6-F1
#
_entry.id   AF-A0A8S3UHZ6-F1
#
_cell.length_a   1.000
_cell.length_b   1.000
_cell.length_c   1.000
_cell.angle_alpha   90.00
_cell.angle_beta   90.00
_cell.angle_gamma   90.00
#
_symmetry.space_group_name_H-M   'P 1'
#
loop_
_entity.id
_entity.type
_entity.pdbx_description
1 polymer ?
#
loop_
_entity_poly.entity_id
_entity_poly.type
_entity_poly.pdbx_seq_one_letter_code
_entity_poly.pdbx_strand_id
1 'polypeptide(L)'
;MLKGLSDIAKSMDEFPILEKEFKGNIALLKQKGFYPYEYIDSIKKFEDKKLPEIEKFYSKLKKETITKEEYKHAQRVWEHYNCKTLLDYHNLYLKTDVLILADAFEKFRKFFIKYHEIDPCYCYSAPGLTWQCGLKYTEIKLELLTDVDMLQMFEKGIRGGFSGVLGPRHVKAFNKYTTNYNEDYRIIDEHEGKEGLELIKEGKI
;
A
#
# COMPACT_ATOMS: atom_id res chain seq x y z
N MET A 1 -8.07 -4.80 -0.60
CA MET A 1 -6.68 -4.93 -1.10
C MET A 1 -6.27 -3.56 -1.62
N LEU A 2 -5.43 -2.82 -0.88
CA LEU A 2 -4.91 -1.52 -1.35
C LEU A 2 -3.97 -1.81 -2.52
N LYS A 3 -4.41 -1.46 -3.72
CA LYS A 3 -3.64 -1.61 -4.95
C LYS A 3 -2.53 -0.56 -4.96
N GLY A 4 -1.27 -1.00 -5.02
CA GLY A 4 -0.14 -0.08 -5.13
C GLY A 4 -0.07 0.55 -6.52
N LEU A 5 0.79 1.56 -6.71
CA LEU A 5 1.00 2.18 -8.03
C LEU A 5 1.34 1.15 -9.12
N SER A 6 2.04 0.07 -8.75
CA SER A 6 2.31 -1.07 -9.65
C SER A 6 1.04 -1.72 -10.20
N ASP A 7 0.02 -1.86 -9.36
CA ASP A 7 -1.24 -2.51 -9.73
C ASP A 7 -2.12 -1.56 -10.55
N ILE A 8 -2.05 -0.26 -10.23
CA ILE A 8 -2.72 0.79 -10.99
C ILE A 8 -2.13 0.86 -12.40
N ALA A 9 -0.80 0.94 -12.53
CA ALA A 9 -0.12 0.98 -13.82
C ALA A 9 -0.44 -0.26 -14.67
N LYS A 10 -0.46 -1.46 -14.06
CA LYS A 10 -0.87 -2.70 -14.77
C LYS A 10 -2.32 -2.71 -15.25
N SER A 11 -3.20 -1.91 -14.64
CA SER A 11 -4.61 -1.79 -15.03
C SER A 11 -4.88 -0.71 -16.08
N MET A 12 -3.82 -0.06 -16.55
CA MET A 12 -3.89 1.05 -17.49
C MET A 12 -3.18 0.68 -18.80
N ASP A 13 -3.87 0.91 -19.91
CA ASP A 13 -3.33 0.67 -21.25
C ASP A 13 -2.65 1.93 -21.83
N GLU A 14 -3.10 3.11 -21.39
CA GLU A 14 -2.71 4.42 -21.93
C GLU A 14 -2.09 5.29 -20.83
N PHE A 15 -1.03 6.02 -21.20
CA PHE A 15 -0.35 6.99 -20.32
C PHE A 15 -0.10 8.32 -21.06
N PRO A 16 -1.15 9.09 -21.41
CA PRO A 16 -1.00 10.26 -22.27
C PRO A 16 -0.05 11.34 -21.74
N ILE A 17 0.00 11.56 -20.43
CA ILE A 17 0.86 12.56 -19.80
C ILE A 17 2.32 12.07 -19.81
N LEU A 18 2.55 10.79 -19.46
CA LEU A 18 3.87 10.17 -19.55
C LEU A 18 4.41 10.19 -21.00
N GLU A 19 3.57 9.82 -21.97
CA GLU A 19 3.89 9.78 -23.41
C GLU A 19 4.21 11.16 -23.98
N LYS A 20 3.56 12.20 -23.46
CA LYS A 20 3.84 13.59 -23.85
C LYS A 20 5.20 14.06 -23.32
N GLU A 21 5.57 13.64 -22.12
CA GLU A 21 6.79 14.09 -21.44
C GLU A 21 8.05 13.37 -21.93
N PHE A 22 7.96 12.05 -22.16
CA PHE A 22 9.09 11.26 -22.64
C PHE A 22 8.93 10.91 -24.12
N LYS A 23 9.84 11.41 -24.95
CA LYS A 23 9.91 11.06 -26.38
C LYS A 23 10.72 9.77 -26.56
N GLY A 24 10.15 8.77 -27.24
CA GLY A 24 10.86 7.53 -27.59
C GLY A 24 10.23 6.27 -27.00
N ASN A 25 11.05 5.25 -26.73
CA ASN A 25 10.57 3.98 -26.19
C ASN A 25 10.34 4.07 -24.68
N ILE A 26 9.11 4.43 -24.31
CA ILE A 26 8.68 4.55 -22.91
C ILE A 26 8.18 3.24 -22.29
N ALA A 27 8.26 2.11 -23.00
CA ALA A 27 7.73 0.84 -22.49
C ALA A 27 8.35 0.45 -21.14
N LEU A 28 9.60 0.85 -20.90
CA LEU A 28 10.29 0.65 -19.64
C LEU A 28 9.72 1.49 -18.48
N LEU A 29 9.07 2.62 -18.77
CA LEU A 29 8.49 3.53 -17.78
C LEU A 29 7.01 3.28 -17.52
N LYS A 30 6.33 2.42 -18.29
CA LYS A 30 4.91 2.07 -18.08
C LYS A 30 4.65 1.15 -16.87
N GLN A 31 5.66 0.96 -16.02
CA GLN A 31 5.55 0.20 -14.78
C GLN A 31 6.28 0.92 -13.66
N LYS A 32 5.94 0.57 -12.42
CA LYS A 32 6.60 1.12 -11.23
C LYS A 32 8.11 0.82 -11.27
N GLY A 33 8.92 1.85 -11.10
CA GLY A 33 10.38 1.70 -11.00
C GLY A 33 10.84 1.07 -9.68
N PHE A 34 12.08 0.60 -9.65
CA PHE A 34 12.72 0.08 -8.44
C PHE A 34 13.74 1.08 -7.92
N TYR A 35 13.67 1.40 -6.64
CA TYR A 35 14.49 2.46 -6.06
C TYR A 35 15.13 2.01 -4.74
N PRO A 36 16.44 2.25 -4.53
CA PRO A 36 17.15 1.80 -3.33
C PRO A 36 16.99 2.83 -2.20
N TYR A 37 15.80 2.90 -1.58
CA TYR A 37 15.45 3.92 -0.59
C TYR A 37 16.44 3.97 0.58
N GLU A 38 16.79 2.82 1.13
CA GLU A 38 17.66 2.67 2.28
C GLU A 38 19.12 3.02 1.97
N TYR A 39 19.53 2.95 0.70
CA TYR A 39 20.88 3.31 0.27
C TYR A 39 21.10 4.83 0.22
N ILE A 40 20.03 5.59 -0.04
CA ILE A 40 20.07 7.04 -0.23
C ILE A 40 19.95 7.71 1.13
N ASP A 41 21.00 7.58 1.93
CA ASP A 41 21.10 8.13 3.29
C ASP A 41 21.76 9.52 3.32
N SER A 42 22.34 9.96 2.21
CA SER A 42 23.10 11.20 2.12
C SER A 42 23.16 11.72 0.69
N ILE A 43 23.27 13.04 0.53
CA ILE A 43 23.32 13.69 -0.78
C ILE A 43 24.51 13.21 -1.61
N LYS A 44 25.64 12.88 -0.96
CA LYS A 44 26.85 12.38 -1.63
C LYS A 44 26.60 11.11 -2.44
N LYS A 45 25.64 10.26 -2.05
CA LYS A 45 25.27 9.05 -2.79
C LYS A 45 24.71 9.35 -4.17
N PHE A 46 24.13 10.53 -4.37
CA PHE A 46 23.63 10.92 -5.68
C PHE A 46 24.73 11.12 -6.71
N GLU A 47 25.98 11.35 -6.28
CA GLU A 47 27.14 11.47 -7.16
C GLU A 47 27.67 10.10 -7.64
N ASP A 48 27.16 9.00 -7.08
CA ASP A 48 27.57 7.65 -7.46
C ASP A 48 27.29 7.41 -8.96
N LYS A 49 28.33 6.99 -9.69
CA LYS A 49 28.28 6.80 -11.15
C LYS A 49 27.77 5.42 -11.58
N LYS A 50 27.24 4.65 -10.65
CA LYS A 50 26.69 3.31 -10.88
C LYS A 50 25.47 3.07 -10.03
N LEU A 51 24.58 2.20 -10.51
CA LEU A 51 23.52 1.64 -9.69
C LEU A 51 24.15 0.86 -8.52
N PRO A 52 23.66 1.01 -7.27
CA PRO A 52 24.14 0.20 -6.16
C PRO A 52 23.78 -1.28 -6.34
N GLU A 53 24.47 -2.16 -5.62
CA GLU A 53 24.24 -3.61 -5.69
C GLU A 53 22.82 -3.99 -5.24
N ILE A 54 22.33 -5.15 -5.68
CA ILE A 54 20.95 -5.60 -5.43
C ILE A 54 20.62 -5.68 -3.92
N GLU A 55 21.60 -5.99 -3.08
CA GLU A 55 21.47 -6.04 -1.62
C GLU A 55 21.10 -4.67 -1.01
N LYS A 56 21.45 -3.58 -1.70
CA LYS A 56 21.15 -2.20 -1.29
C LYS A 56 19.73 -1.75 -1.66
N PHE A 57 18.96 -2.58 -2.35
CA PHE A 57 17.53 -2.37 -2.62
C PHE A 57 16.61 -3.00 -1.54
N TYR A 58 17.19 -3.49 -0.44
CA TYR A 58 16.42 -4.05 0.68
C TYR A 58 15.48 -3.01 1.30
N SER A 59 14.18 -3.32 1.35
CA SER A 59 13.16 -2.48 1.96
C SER A 59 12.89 -2.88 3.41
N LYS A 60 13.09 -1.96 4.36
CA LYS A 60 12.73 -2.19 5.78
C LYS A 60 11.22 -2.39 5.98
N LEU A 61 10.41 -1.73 5.16
CA LEU A 61 8.94 -1.81 5.22
C LEU A 61 8.44 -3.20 4.82
N LYS A 62 9.01 -3.77 3.75
CA LYS A 62 8.61 -5.10 3.24
C LYS A 62 9.45 -6.24 3.83
N LYS A 63 10.56 -5.92 4.48
CA LYS A 63 11.57 -6.85 5.00
C LYS A 63 12.17 -7.79 3.94
N GLU A 64 12.21 -7.34 2.68
CA GLU A 64 12.72 -8.11 1.54
C GLU A 64 13.52 -7.22 0.59
N THR A 65 14.40 -7.83 -0.20
CA THR A 65 15.05 -7.16 -1.34
C THR A 65 14.28 -7.45 -2.62
N ILE A 66 14.54 -6.68 -3.68
CA ILE A 66 13.95 -6.89 -5.00
C ILE A 66 14.50 -8.18 -5.64
N THR A 67 13.74 -8.74 -6.57
CA THR A 67 14.14 -9.91 -7.34
C THR A 67 15.23 -9.57 -8.37
N LYS A 68 15.91 -10.59 -8.90
CA LYS A 68 16.97 -10.40 -9.92
C LYS A 68 16.40 -9.80 -11.21
N GLU A 69 15.17 -10.14 -11.56
CA GLU A 69 14.44 -9.67 -12.72
C GLU A 69 14.11 -8.17 -12.61
N GLU A 70 13.69 -7.73 -11.42
CA GLU A 70 13.43 -6.33 -11.08
C GLU A 70 14.71 -5.50 -11.07
N TYR A 71 15.80 -6.05 -10.52
CA TYR A 71 17.11 -5.39 -10.57
C TYR A 71 17.63 -5.25 -12.01
N LYS A 72 17.50 -6.30 -12.84
CA LYS A 72 17.81 -6.22 -14.28
C LYS A 72 16.96 -5.17 -14.98
N HIS A 73 15.72 -4.96 -14.57
CA HIS A 73 14.89 -3.90 -15.11
C HIS A 73 15.44 -2.51 -14.74
N ALA A 74 15.82 -2.29 -13.48
CA ALA A 74 16.46 -1.04 -13.05
C ALA A 74 17.75 -0.75 -13.85
N GLN A 75 18.57 -1.79 -14.11
CA GLN A 75 19.76 -1.67 -14.96
C GLN A 75 19.40 -1.28 -16.40
N ARG A 76 18.37 -1.91 -17.00
CA ARG A 76 17.90 -1.53 -18.34
C ARG A 76 17.42 -0.08 -18.40
N VAL A 77 16.70 0.39 -17.37
CA VAL A 77 16.26 1.79 -17.28
C VAL A 77 17.46 2.73 -17.19
N TRP A 78 18.43 2.42 -16.32
CA TRP A 78 19.67 3.19 -16.17
C TRP A 78 20.40 3.35 -17.51
N GLU A 79 20.60 2.26 -18.23
CA GLU A 79 21.29 2.24 -19.52
C GLU A 79 20.49 2.96 -20.62
N HIS A 80 19.19 2.66 -20.75
CA HIS A 80 18.34 3.22 -21.81
C HIS A 80 18.22 4.74 -21.73
N TYR A 81 18.11 5.29 -20.52
CA TYR A 81 18.03 6.72 -20.28
C TYR A 81 19.40 7.37 -20.06
N ASN A 82 20.49 6.62 -20.28
CA ASN A 82 21.87 7.09 -20.18
C ASN A 82 22.17 7.82 -18.85
N CYS A 83 21.68 7.25 -17.74
CA CYS A 83 21.93 7.78 -16.40
C CYS A 83 23.43 7.76 -16.12
N LYS A 84 24.03 8.91 -15.80
CA LYS A 84 25.47 9.02 -15.48
C LYS A 84 25.72 8.95 -13.99
N THR A 85 24.74 9.38 -13.22
CA THR A 85 24.79 9.48 -11.77
C THR A 85 23.50 8.94 -11.17
N LEU A 86 23.56 8.58 -9.89
CA LEU A 86 22.39 8.14 -9.14
C LEU A 86 21.35 9.27 -9.00
N LEU A 87 21.78 10.53 -9.09
CA LEU A 87 20.90 11.69 -9.21
C LEU A 87 20.02 11.62 -10.48
N ASP A 88 20.61 11.27 -11.62
CA ASP A 88 19.87 11.17 -12.89
C ASP A 88 18.78 10.10 -12.77
N TYR A 89 19.15 8.94 -12.23
CA TYR A 89 18.22 7.83 -11.98
C TYR A 89 17.14 8.21 -10.96
N HIS A 90 17.49 8.92 -9.90
CA HIS A 90 16.54 9.43 -8.90
C HIS A 90 15.52 10.39 -9.50
N ASN A 91 15.97 11.38 -10.27
CA ASN A 91 15.09 12.34 -10.92
C ASN A 91 14.18 11.66 -11.94
N LEU A 92 14.72 10.70 -12.70
CA LEU A 92 13.92 9.88 -13.62
C LEU A 92 12.85 9.07 -12.88
N TYR A 93 13.24 8.39 -11.79
CA TYR A 93 12.32 7.61 -10.95
C TYR A 93 11.19 8.48 -10.40
N LEU A 94 11.52 9.58 -9.72
CA LEU A 94 10.52 10.50 -9.14
C LEU A 94 9.58 11.07 -10.19
N LYS A 95 10.13 11.54 -11.31
CA LYS A 95 9.33 12.10 -12.40
C LYS A 95 8.37 11.06 -12.98
N THR A 96 8.85 9.83 -13.19
CA THR A 96 8.01 8.73 -13.69
C THR A 96 6.89 8.38 -12.72
N ASP A 97 7.18 8.28 -11.42
CA ASP A 97 6.19 7.97 -10.37
C ASP A 97 5.05 9.01 -10.36
N VAL A 98 5.41 10.30 -10.46
CA VAL A 98 4.44 11.41 -10.51
C VAL A 98 3.60 11.38 -11.80
N LEU A 99 4.21 11.13 -12.96
CA LEU A 99 3.50 11.13 -14.24
C LEU A 99 2.52 9.95 -14.35
N ILE A 100 2.92 8.75 -13.91
CA ILE A 100 2.02 7.59 -13.83
C ILE A 100 0.84 7.89 -12.92
N LEU A 101 1.08 8.50 -11.75
CA LEU A 101 0.02 8.88 -10.83
C LEU A 101 -0.91 9.93 -11.43
N ALA A 102 -0.37 10.91 -12.16
CA ALA A 102 -1.16 11.92 -12.86
C ALA A 102 -2.07 11.29 -13.93
N ASP A 103 -1.55 10.38 -14.75
CA ASP A 103 -2.35 9.65 -15.74
C ASP A 103 -3.44 8.80 -15.09
N ALA A 104 -3.12 8.12 -13.99
CA ALA A 104 -4.09 7.34 -13.22
C ALA A 104 -5.22 8.23 -12.65
N PHE A 105 -4.85 9.38 -12.08
CA PHE A 105 -5.80 10.31 -11.50
C PHE A 105 -6.66 10.99 -12.57
N GLU A 106 -6.11 11.35 -13.72
CA GLU A 106 -6.89 11.91 -14.83
C GLU A 106 -7.87 10.89 -15.41
N LYS A 107 -7.49 9.61 -15.51
CA LYS A 107 -8.42 8.53 -15.89
C LYS A 107 -9.56 8.40 -14.87
N PHE A 108 -9.23 8.43 -13.57
CA PHE A 108 -10.20 8.42 -12.48
C PHE A 108 -11.15 9.62 -12.53
N ARG A 109 -10.61 10.83 -12.69
CA ARG A 109 -11.38 12.08 -12.81
C ARG A 109 -12.34 12.04 -14.00
N LYS A 110 -11.87 11.63 -15.19
CA LYS A 110 -12.70 11.47 -16.39
C LYS A 110 -13.83 10.47 -16.17
N PHE A 111 -13.56 9.36 -15.49
CA PHE A 111 -14.59 8.38 -15.13
C PHE A 111 -15.69 9.02 -14.27
N PHE A 112 -15.33 9.71 -13.19
CA PHE A 112 -16.31 10.32 -12.29
C PHE A 112 -17.12 11.44 -12.95
N ILE A 113 -16.47 12.29 -13.75
CA ILE A 113 -17.18 13.32 -14.53
C ILE A 113 -18.16 12.68 -15.52
N LYS A 114 -17.77 11.60 -16.20
CA LYS A 114 -18.62 10.94 -17.20
C LYS A 114 -19.83 10.21 -16.60
N TYR A 115 -19.64 9.49 -15.50
CA TYR A 115 -20.67 8.58 -14.95
C TYR A 115 -21.44 9.17 -13.77
N HIS A 116 -20.84 10.10 -13.03
CA HIS A 116 -21.45 10.72 -11.86
C HIS A 116 -21.65 12.23 -12.03
N GLU A 117 -21.10 12.85 -13.07
CA GLU A 117 -21.07 14.30 -13.30
C GLU A 117 -20.67 15.08 -12.04
N ILE A 118 -19.70 14.51 -11.32
CA ILE A 118 -19.02 15.09 -10.16
C ILE A 118 -17.53 15.06 -10.51
N ASP A 119 -16.86 16.18 -10.30
CA ASP A 119 -15.42 16.27 -10.45
C ASP A 119 -14.73 15.98 -9.10
N PRO A 120 -13.98 14.87 -8.98
CA PRO A 120 -13.28 14.52 -7.74
C PRO A 120 -12.35 15.60 -7.20
N CYS A 121 -11.87 16.53 -8.03
CA CYS A 121 -11.02 17.63 -7.57
C CYS A 121 -11.72 18.61 -6.62
N TYR A 122 -13.06 18.62 -6.58
CA TYR A 122 -13.83 19.41 -5.61
C TYR A 122 -14.17 18.65 -4.32
N CYS A 123 -13.64 17.43 -4.17
CA CYS A 123 -13.82 16.61 -2.98
C CYS A 123 -12.48 16.49 -2.22
N TYR A 124 -12.51 16.72 -0.91
CA TYR A 124 -11.29 16.60 -0.08
C TYR A 124 -10.75 15.17 0.01
N SER A 125 -11.60 14.16 -0.10
CA SER A 125 -11.22 12.76 0.09
C SER A 125 -12.21 11.81 -0.60
N ALA A 126 -11.84 10.53 -0.71
CA ALA A 126 -12.70 9.50 -1.28
C ALA A 126 -14.05 9.35 -0.54
N PRO A 127 -14.14 9.40 0.81
CA PRO A 127 -15.43 9.46 1.50
C PRO A 127 -16.28 10.67 1.12
N GLY A 128 -15.68 11.85 0.97
CA GLY A 128 -16.40 13.06 0.55
C GLY A 128 -16.94 12.94 -0.88
N LEU A 129 -16.16 12.33 -1.78
CA LEU A 129 -16.60 12.00 -3.14
C LEU A 129 -17.77 11.01 -3.12
N THR A 130 -17.64 9.90 -2.40
CA THR A 130 -18.71 8.89 -2.27
C THR A 130 -19.98 9.50 -1.67
N TRP A 131 -19.84 10.39 -0.69
CA TRP A 131 -20.95 11.12 -0.10
C TRP A 131 -21.68 12.01 -1.11
N GLN A 132 -20.95 12.83 -1.88
CA GLN A 132 -21.55 13.64 -2.94
C GLN A 132 -22.24 12.77 -4.00
N CYS A 133 -21.61 11.67 -4.42
CA CYS A 133 -22.23 10.71 -5.35
C CYS A 133 -23.52 10.12 -4.77
N GLY A 134 -23.53 9.74 -3.49
CA GLY A 134 -24.71 9.20 -2.82
C GLY A 134 -25.85 10.21 -2.72
N LEU A 135 -25.56 11.46 -2.33
CA LEU A 135 -26.55 12.53 -2.28
C LEU A 135 -27.14 12.83 -3.66
N LYS A 136 -26.29 12.88 -4.69
CA LYS A 136 -26.74 13.08 -6.07
C LYS A 136 -27.61 11.93 -6.57
N TYR A 137 -27.24 10.69 -6.25
CA TYR A 137 -27.99 9.50 -6.67
C TYR A 137 -29.35 9.39 -5.97
N THR A 138 -29.41 9.74 -4.69
CA THR A 138 -30.65 9.63 -3.88
C THR A 138 -31.55 10.87 -3.97
N GLU A 139 -31.00 12.01 -4.38
CA GLU A 139 -31.66 13.32 -4.41
C GLU A 139 -32.22 13.79 -3.05
N ILE A 140 -31.79 13.16 -1.95
CA ILE A 140 -32.25 13.48 -0.60
C ILE A 140 -31.58 14.77 -0.13
N LYS A 141 -32.40 15.68 0.42
CA LYS A 141 -31.92 16.84 1.18
C LYS A 141 -31.79 16.44 2.64
N LEU A 142 -30.57 16.38 3.13
CA LEU A 142 -30.33 16.10 4.54
C LEU A 142 -30.57 17.34 5.39
N GLU A 143 -31.21 17.12 6.52
CA GLU A 143 -31.42 18.15 7.53
C GLU A 143 -30.23 18.20 8.49
N LEU A 144 -29.95 19.39 9.02
CA LEU A 144 -28.92 19.57 10.04
C LEU A 144 -29.46 19.07 11.39
N LEU A 145 -28.66 18.28 12.11
CA LEU A 145 -28.98 17.93 13.49
C LEU A 145 -28.88 19.18 14.37
N THR A 146 -30.00 19.65 14.90
CA THR A 146 -30.08 20.81 15.79
C THR A 146 -30.16 20.45 17.27
N ASP A 147 -30.46 19.19 17.59
CA ASP A 147 -30.59 18.68 18.96
C ASP A 147 -29.38 17.82 19.34
N VAL A 148 -28.82 18.11 20.51
CA VAL A 148 -27.70 17.35 21.09
C VAL A 148 -28.09 15.92 21.43
N ASP A 149 -29.34 15.66 21.81
CA ASP A 149 -29.79 14.31 22.16
C ASP A 149 -29.84 13.41 20.91
N MET A 150 -30.26 13.95 19.76
CA MET A 150 -30.18 13.25 18.48
C MET A 150 -28.74 12.94 18.09
N LEU A 151 -27.83 13.91 18.23
CA LEU A 151 -26.41 13.70 17.94
C LEU A 151 -25.83 12.58 18.81
N GLN A 152 -26.07 12.62 20.12
CA GLN A 152 -25.62 11.58 21.05
C GLN A 152 -26.23 10.22 20.73
N MET A 153 -27.49 10.15 20.29
CA MET A 153 -28.13 8.91 19.86
C MET A 153 -27.38 8.29 18.67
N PHE A 154 -27.04 9.09 17.65
CA PHE A 154 -26.27 8.61 16.50
C PHE A 154 -24.87 8.15 16.90
N GLU A 155 -24.13 8.97 17.65
CA GLU A 155 -22.78 8.63 18.10
C GLU A 155 -22.75 7.34 18.93
N LYS A 156 -23.69 7.19 19.88
CA LYS A 156 -23.86 5.97 20.67
C LYS A 156 -24.30 4.77 19.84
N GLY A 157 -24.85 4.98 18.65
CA GLY A 157 -25.26 3.94 17.70
C GLY A 157 -24.16 3.48 16.73
N ILE A 158 -23.09 4.29 16.54
CA ILE A 158 -21.99 3.93 15.64
C ILE A 158 -21.29 2.66 16.15
N ARG A 159 -21.25 1.63 15.32
CA ARG A 159 -20.50 0.39 15.57
C ARG A 159 -19.55 0.16 14.40
N GLY A 160 -18.32 -0.25 14.70
CA GLY A 160 -17.39 -0.71 13.68
C GLY A 160 -17.80 -2.08 13.12
N GLY A 161 -17.04 -2.55 12.13
CA GLY A 161 -17.16 -3.94 11.69
C GLY A 161 -16.88 -4.90 12.85
N PHE A 162 -17.58 -6.04 12.87
CA PHE A 162 -17.32 -7.08 13.86
C PHE A 162 -15.87 -7.57 13.70
N SER A 163 -15.05 -7.32 14.73
CA SER A 163 -13.68 -7.80 14.79
C SER A 163 -13.56 -8.74 15.99
N GLY A 164 -13.45 -10.03 15.69
CA GLY A 164 -13.26 -11.06 16.69
C GLY A 164 -12.62 -12.28 16.07
N VAL A 165 -11.94 -13.07 16.89
CA VAL A 165 -11.46 -14.40 16.49
C VAL A 165 -12.68 -15.31 16.34
N LEU A 166 -13.30 -15.27 15.15
CA LEU A 166 -14.42 -16.12 14.77
C LEU A 166 -13.85 -17.46 14.26
N GLY A 167 -13.49 -18.30 15.20
CA GLY A 167 -13.10 -19.68 14.97
C GLY A 167 -13.22 -20.45 16.29
N PRO A 168 -13.27 -21.79 16.25
CA PRO A 168 -13.06 -22.57 17.46
C PRO A 168 -11.67 -22.22 17.98
N ARG A 169 -11.58 -21.38 19.02
CA ARG A 169 -10.34 -21.28 19.80
C ARG A 169 -10.05 -22.70 20.27
N HIS A 170 -8.99 -23.30 19.73
CA HIS A 170 -8.63 -24.66 20.06
C HIS A 170 -8.02 -24.66 21.46
N VAL A 171 -8.89 -24.74 22.47
CA VAL A 171 -8.47 -24.85 23.86
C VAL A 171 -8.25 -26.34 24.14
N LYS A 172 -6.98 -26.79 24.15
CA LYS A 172 -6.65 -28.11 24.70
C LYS A 172 -6.68 -28.05 26.22
N ALA A 173 -7.48 -28.89 26.85
CA ALA A 173 -7.49 -29.03 28.30
C ALA A 173 -6.16 -29.64 28.77
N PHE A 174 -5.45 -28.94 29.65
CA PHE A 174 -4.25 -29.48 30.32
C PHE A 174 -4.67 -30.45 31.44
N ASN A 175 -5.16 -31.62 31.06
CA ASN A 175 -5.65 -32.64 32.00
C ASN A 175 -4.98 -34.00 31.74
N LYS A 176 -4.28 -34.51 32.76
CA LYS A 176 -3.57 -35.81 32.74
C LYS A 176 -4.45 -37.03 32.43
N TYR A 177 -5.76 -36.89 32.52
CA TYR A 177 -6.72 -37.95 32.18
C TYR A 177 -7.20 -37.90 30.72
N THR A 178 -6.69 -36.97 29.90
CA THR A 178 -6.98 -36.90 28.46
C THR A 178 -5.86 -37.53 27.65
N THR A 179 -6.21 -38.17 26.52
CA THR A 179 -5.29 -38.97 25.70
C THR A 179 -4.15 -38.19 25.05
N ASN A 180 -4.25 -36.85 25.00
CA ASN A 180 -3.27 -35.97 24.35
C ASN A 180 -2.51 -35.08 25.37
N TYR A 181 -2.43 -35.49 26.64
CA TYR A 181 -1.71 -34.76 27.68
C TYR A 181 -0.19 -34.79 27.45
N ASN A 182 0.44 -33.63 27.52
CA ASN A 182 1.90 -33.49 27.46
C ASN A 182 2.34 -32.54 28.57
N GLU A 183 3.23 -33.00 29.46
CA GLU A 183 3.68 -32.26 30.65
C GLU A 183 4.42 -30.95 30.33
N ASP A 184 4.95 -30.82 29.11
CA ASP A 184 5.76 -29.67 28.68
C ASP A 184 4.94 -28.47 28.15
N TYR A 185 3.63 -28.60 27.93
CA TYR A 185 2.81 -27.58 27.23
C TYR A 185 1.57 -27.20 28.03
N ARG A 186 1.55 -26.00 28.65
CA ARG A 186 0.41 -25.56 29.49
C ARG A 186 -0.74 -24.89 28.72
N ILE A 187 -0.47 -24.20 27.61
CA ILE A 187 -1.48 -23.65 26.68
C ILE A 187 -0.84 -23.63 25.28
N ILE A 188 -1.55 -24.12 24.26
CA ILE A 188 -1.11 -24.01 22.87
C ILE A 188 -1.96 -22.92 22.22
N ASP A 189 -1.40 -21.73 22.05
CA ASP A 189 -1.81 -20.90 20.92
C ASP A 189 -0.85 -21.25 19.79
N GLU A 190 -1.34 -21.93 18.74
CA GLU A 190 -0.48 -22.30 17.60
C GLU A 190 0.11 -21.08 16.87
N HIS A 191 -0.38 -19.87 17.18
CA HIS A 191 0.16 -18.61 16.66
C HIS A 191 1.41 -18.11 17.39
N GLU A 192 1.63 -18.51 18.64
CA GLU A 192 2.91 -18.29 19.31
C GLU A 192 3.76 -19.53 19.12
N GLY A 193 4.64 -19.50 18.11
CA GLY A 193 5.63 -20.54 17.90
C GLY A 193 6.60 -20.70 19.09
N LYS A 194 7.78 -21.26 18.83
CA LYS A 194 8.79 -21.57 19.87
C LYS A 194 9.14 -20.40 20.82
N GLU A 195 8.96 -19.15 20.39
CA GLU A 195 9.20 -17.95 21.21
C GLU A 195 8.24 -17.81 22.40
N GLY A 196 6.95 -18.17 22.27
CA GLY A 196 6.01 -18.15 23.40
C GLY A 196 6.37 -19.19 24.47
N LEU A 197 6.90 -20.33 24.03
CA LEU A 197 7.40 -21.41 24.89
C LEU A 197 8.61 -21.01 25.73
N GLU A 198 9.51 -20.20 25.19
CA GLU A 198 10.67 -19.68 25.94
C GLU A 198 10.24 -18.64 26.98
N LEU A 199 9.32 -17.74 26.62
CA LEU A 199 8.79 -16.71 27.55
C LEU A 199 8.03 -17.31 28.73
N ILE A 200 7.28 -18.41 28.51
CA ILE A 200 6.59 -19.15 29.59
C ILE A 200 7.61 -19.88 30.49
N LYS A 201 8.67 -20.48 29.92
CA LYS A 201 9.72 -21.14 30.70
C LYS A 201 10.53 -20.16 31.55
N GLU A 202 10.66 -18.92 31.08
CA GLU A 202 11.33 -17.84 31.82
C GLU A 202 10.41 -17.11 32.82
N GLY A 203 9.12 -17.47 32.91
CA GLY A 203 8.17 -16.89 33.86
C GLY A 203 7.84 -15.42 33.59
N LYS A 204 7.92 -14.98 32.33
CA LYS A 204 7.73 -13.58 31.92
C LYS A 204 6.29 -13.24 31.48
N ILE A 205 5.37 -14.21 31.58
CA ILE A 205 3.93 -14.07 31.31
C ILE A 205 3.17 -14.52 32.56
#